data_AF-A0A076ED53-F1
#
_entry.id   AF-A0A076ED53-F1
#
_cell.length_a   1.000
_cell.length_b   1.000
_cell.length_c   1.000
_cell.angle_alpha   90.00
_cell.angle_beta   90.00
_cell.angle_gamma   90.00
#
_symmetry.space_group_name_H-M   'P 1'
#
loop_
_entity.id
_entity.type
_entity.pdbx_description
1 polymer ?
#
loop_
_entity_poly.entity_id
_entity_poly.type
_entity_poly.pdbx_seq_one_letter_code
_entity_poly.pdbx_strand_id
1 'polypeptide(L)'
;MVGQSICLLVAVIFQVISAENQLNILNTLHRECFRPAHNVERPHECCKVTSFYKEEDFKECAVDKIGEGEPSGHRHGPPDCTINKCLLDKNDMLKDDKPDLEKIKAYITNWADKNPAFKDAVDDAITKCIKEDLPGPPHVCLASKLAGCLTFRLFLKCPAENWENSAKCDLVKEHMEKCKSLFENPPQ
;
A
#
# COMPACT_ATOMS: atom_id res chain seq x y z
N MET A 1 -15.77 18.73 53.09
CA MET A 1 -14.52 18.61 52.30
C MET A 1 -14.17 17.19 51.83
N VAL A 2 -14.77 16.11 52.37
CA VAL A 2 -14.41 14.72 51.98
C VAL A 2 -15.03 14.29 50.63
N GLY A 3 -16.23 14.76 50.28
CA GLY A 3 -16.93 14.33 49.07
C GLY A 3 -16.32 14.81 47.73
N GLN A 4 -15.61 15.95 47.72
CA GLN A 4 -15.06 16.53 46.50
C GLN A 4 -13.77 15.81 46.06
N SER A 5 -12.97 15.32 47.01
CA SER A 5 -11.77 14.51 46.73
C SER A 5 -12.10 13.12 46.18
N ILE A 6 -13.21 12.51 46.62
CA ILE A 6 -13.65 11.19 46.14
C ILE A 6 -14.12 11.27 44.67
N CYS A 7 -14.89 12.30 44.30
CA CYS A 7 -15.35 12.49 42.93
C CYS A 7 -14.18 12.71 41.94
N LEU A 8 -13.15 13.45 42.35
CA LEU A 8 -11.96 13.68 41.51
C LEU A 8 -11.17 12.39 41.28
N LEU A 9 -11.02 11.52 42.29
CA LEU A 9 -10.35 10.23 42.14
C LEU A 9 -11.10 9.29 41.19
N VAL A 10 -12.42 9.21 41.30
CA VAL A 10 -13.23 8.35 40.40
C VAL A 10 -13.17 8.85 38.96
N ALA A 11 -13.21 10.17 38.73
CA ALA A 11 -13.10 10.74 37.39
C ALA A 11 -11.73 10.46 36.74
N VAL A 12 -10.64 10.57 37.51
CA VAL A 12 -9.29 10.26 37.02
C VAL A 12 -9.15 8.77 36.70
N ILE A 13 -9.66 7.88 37.56
CA ILE A 13 -9.64 6.43 37.32
C ILE A 13 -10.41 6.08 36.05
N PHE A 14 -11.60 6.66 35.83
CA PHE A 14 -12.38 6.45 34.60
C PHE A 14 -11.66 6.95 33.34
N GLN A 15 -10.98 8.10 33.41
CA GLN A 15 -10.20 8.63 32.30
C GLN A 15 -8.99 7.73 31.97
N VAL A 16 -8.30 7.21 32.99
CA VAL A 16 -7.15 6.30 32.81
C VAL A 16 -7.61 4.96 32.21
N ILE A 17 -8.68 4.36 32.72
CA ILE A 17 -9.23 3.09 32.17
C ILE A 17 -9.71 3.28 30.72
N SER A 18 -10.34 4.42 30.42
CA SER A 18 -10.76 4.75 29.05
C SER A 18 -9.56 4.87 28.11
N ALA A 19 -8.49 5.54 28.54
CA ALA A 19 -7.26 5.69 27.76
C ALA A 19 -6.50 4.37 27.55
N GLU A 20 -6.37 3.54 28.57
CA GLU A 20 -5.73 2.22 28.48
C GLU A 20 -6.50 1.28 27.56
N ASN A 21 -7.83 1.30 27.61
CA ASN A 21 -8.66 0.50 26.72
C ASN A 21 -8.54 0.94 25.26
N GLN A 22 -8.50 2.25 24.99
CA GLN A 22 -8.28 2.80 23.65
C GLN A 22 -6.90 2.42 23.10
N LEU A 23 -5.85 2.50 23.93
CA LEU A 23 -4.49 2.13 23.53
C LEU A 23 -4.36 0.63 23.22
N ASN A 24 -5.01 -0.24 24.00
CA ASN A 24 -5.01 -1.68 23.77
C ASN A 24 -5.79 -2.08 22.51
N ILE A 25 -6.90 -1.40 22.21
CA ILE A 25 -7.66 -1.60 20.98
C ILE A 25 -6.82 -1.16 19.77
N LEU A 26 -6.16 0.01 19.85
CA LEU A 26 -5.27 0.49 18.79
C LEU A 26 -4.11 -0.48 18.54
N ASN A 27 -3.48 -1.01 19.60
CA ASN A 27 -2.40 -1.98 19.51
C ASN A 27 -2.82 -3.34 18.90
N THR A 28 -4.09 -3.72 19.07
CA THR A 28 -4.63 -4.97 18.52
C THR A 28 -4.99 -4.78 17.05
N LEU A 29 -5.69 -3.69 16.72
CA LEU A 29 -6.00 -3.30 15.34
C LEU A 29 -4.71 -3.13 14.52
N HIS A 30 -3.70 -2.48 15.08
CA HIS A 30 -2.39 -2.32 14.46
C HIS A 30 -1.66 -3.66 14.27
N ARG A 31 -1.91 -4.70 15.06
CA ARG A 31 -1.29 -6.01 14.78
C ARG A 31 -2.01 -6.79 13.69
N GLU A 32 -3.32 -6.65 13.60
CA GLU A 32 -4.12 -7.32 12.59
C GLU A 32 -3.96 -6.67 11.21
N CYS A 33 -3.97 -5.34 11.12
CA CYS A 33 -3.90 -4.60 9.87
C CYS A 33 -2.53 -4.60 9.18
N PHE A 34 -1.48 -5.01 9.89
CA PHE A 34 -0.14 -5.17 9.32
C PHE A 34 0.10 -6.58 8.78
N ARG A 35 -0.91 -7.45 8.84
CA ARG A 35 -0.89 -8.79 8.26
C ARG A 35 -1.87 -8.86 7.09
N PRO A 36 -1.57 -9.67 6.05
CA PRO A 36 -2.55 -9.94 5.00
C PRO A 36 -3.86 -10.49 5.59
N ALA A 37 -4.97 -10.29 4.87
CA ALA A 37 -6.24 -10.90 5.22
C ALA A 37 -6.05 -12.42 5.43
N HIS A 38 -6.53 -12.94 6.56
CA HIS A 38 -6.34 -14.34 6.91
C HIS A 38 -6.93 -15.25 5.83
N ASN A 39 -6.20 -16.32 5.49
CA ASN A 39 -6.59 -17.36 4.54
C ASN A 39 -6.78 -16.89 3.08
N VAL A 40 -6.19 -15.75 2.70
CA VAL A 40 -6.11 -15.31 1.31
C VAL A 40 -4.65 -15.27 0.86
N GLU A 41 -4.22 -16.29 0.12
CA GLU A 41 -2.83 -16.43 -0.32
C GLU A 41 -2.44 -15.41 -1.39
N ARG A 42 -3.38 -15.01 -2.25
CA ARG A 42 -3.15 -14.15 -3.42
C ARG A 42 -4.09 -12.95 -3.46
N PRO A 43 -4.02 -12.02 -2.50
CA PRO A 43 -4.93 -10.87 -2.44
C PRO A 43 -4.82 -9.96 -3.67
N HIS A 44 -3.67 -9.94 -4.36
CA HIS A 44 -3.48 -9.15 -5.58
C HIS A 44 -4.34 -9.63 -6.76
N GLU A 45 -4.77 -10.90 -6.79
CA GLU A 45 -5.68 -11.42 -7.82
C GLU A 45 -7.11 -10.89 -7.68
N CYS A 46 -7.45 -10.28 -6.53
CA CYS A 46 -8.78 -9.74 -6.27
C CYS A 46 -9.08 -8.44 -7.03
N CYS A 47 -8.05 -7.73 -7.50
CA CYS A 47 -8.22 -6.56 -8.34
C CYS A 47 -7.56 -6.80 -9.71
N LYS A 48 -8.37 -6.84 -10.77
CA LYS A 48 -7.91 -6.99 -12.15
C LYS A 48 -7.37 -5.65 -12.68
N VAL A 49 -6.24 -5.22 -12.14
CA VAL A 49 -5.50 -4.05 -12.61
C VAL A 49 -4.59 -4.44 -13.76
N THR A 50 -4.61 -3.67 -14.84
CA THR A 50 -3.64 -3.84 -15.93
C THR A 50 -2.30 -3.24 -15.51
N SER A 51 -1.19 -3.83 -15.97
CA SER A 51 0.14 -3.30 -15.65
C SER A 51 0.34 -1.89 -16.21
N PHE A 52 1.10 -1.05 -15.50
CA PHE A 52 1.59 0.23 -16.03
C PHE A 52 2.61 0.03 -17.15
N TYR A 53 3.50 -0.95 -16.96
CA TYR A 53 4.57 -1.29 -17.88
C TYR A 53 4.15 -2.35 -18.88
N LYS A 54 4.83 -2.40 -20.01
CA LYS A 54 4.62 -3.43 -21.03
C LYS A 54 5.23 -4.76 -20.57
N GLU A 55 4.72 -5.88 -21.07
CA GLU A 55 5.25 -7.20 -20.74
C GLU A 55 6.73 -7.35 -21.18
N GLU A 56 7.11 -6.69 -22.27
CA GLU A 56 8.49 -6.68 -22.78
C GLU A 56 9.46 -6.03 -21.79
N ASP A 57 9.05 -4.95 -21.13
CA ASP A 57 9.89 -4.24 -20.15
C ASP A 57 10.25 -5.15 -18.97
N PHE A 58 9.30 -5.99 -18.51
CA PHE A 58 9.56 -6.96 -17.43
C PHE A 58 10.59 -8.02 -17.84
N LYS A 59 10.47 -8.55 -19.06
CA LYS A 59 11.43 -9.54 -19.59
C LYS A 59 12.84 -8.95 -19.67
N GLU A 60 12.95 -7.72 -20.16
CA GLU A 60 14.24 -7.03 -20.29
C GLU A 60 14.85 -6.65 -18.93
N CYS A 61 14.01 -6.42 -17.92
CA CYS A 61 14.45 -6.18 -16.54
C CYS A 61 14.65 -7.48 -15.73
N ALA A 62 14.78 -8.63 -16.40
CA ALA A 62 14.99 -9.95 -15.80
C ALA A 62 13.94 -10.32 -14.74
N VAL A 63 12.72 -9.84 -14.93
CA VAL A 63 11.55 -10.30 -14.18
C VAL A 63 10.95 -11.43 -15.01
N ASP A 64 11.37 -12.67 -14.74
CA ASP A 64 10.65 -13.84 -15.25
C ASP A 64 9.19 -13.72 -14.80
N LYS A 65 8.27 -13.98 -15.74
CA LYS A 65 6.82 -13.70 -15.66
C LYS A 65 6.30 -13.68 -14.22
N ILE A 66 5.82 -12.52 -13.79
CA ILE A 66 5.04 -12.36 -12.57
C ILE A 66 3.78 -13.25 -12.71
N GLY A 67 3.84 -14.49 -12.23
CA GLY A 67 2.68 -15.40 -12.24
C GLY A 67 2.95 -16.90 -12.25
N GLU A 68 4.11 -17.39 -12.70
CA GLU A 68 4.35 -18.84 -12.79
C GLU A 68 5.78 -19.20 -12.39
N GLY A 69 5.98 -19.55 -11.12
CA GLY A 69 7.24 -20.13 -10.65
C GLY A 69 7.46 -19.96 -9.16
N GLU A 70 7.25 -21.07 -8.43
CA GLU A 70 7.69 -21.44 -7.07
C GLU A 70 7.62 -20.41 -5.92
N PRO A 71 7.35 -20.85 -4.67
CA PRO A 71 7.45 -19.97 -3.51
C PRO A 71 8.89 -19.46 -3.47
N SER A 72 9.10 -18.19 -3.82
CA SER A 72 10.42 -17.59 -3.82
C SER A 72 10.99 -17.78 -2.42
N GLY A 73 11.97 -18.70 -2.32
CA GLY A 73 12.76 -18.90 -1.13
C GLY A 73 13.19 -17.52 -0.69
N HIS A 74 12.81 -17.17 0.54
CA HIS A 74 13.01 -15.85 1.11
C HIS A 74 14.40 -15.32 0.74
N ARG A 75 14.47 -14.37 -0.20
CA ARG A 75 15.67 -13.56 -0.38
C ARG A 75 15.76 -12.69 0.88
N HIS A 76 16.37 -13.24 1.92
CA HIS A 76 16.74 -12.53 3.13
C HIS A 76 17.84 -11.54 2.77
N GLY A 77 17.44 -10.38 2.26
CA GLY A 77 18.30 -9.27 1.90
C GLY A 77 17.46 -8.01 1.76
N PRO A 78 18.04 -6.81 1.88
CA PRO A 78 17.33 -5.58 1.60
C PRO A 78 16.72 -5.66 0.20
N PRO A 79 15.47 -5.21 -0.01
CA PRO A 79 14.83 -5.27 -1.32
C PRO A 79 15.69 -4.60 -2.37
N ASP A 80 16.12 -5.40 -3.34
CA ASP A 80 16.95 -4.96 -4.44
C ASP A 80 16.13 -3.99 -5.32
N CYS A 81 16.67 -2.79 -5.49
CA CYS A 81 16.06 -1.72 -6.27
C CYS A 81 16.20 -1.89 -7.78
N THR A 82 17.01 -2.86 -8.20
CA THR A 82 17.40 -3.09 -9.60
C THR A 82 16.20 -3.21 -10.52
N ILE A 83 15.18 -3.98 -10.13
CA ILE A 83 13.98 -4.19 -10.97
C ILE A 83 13.23 -2.88 -11.18
N ASN A 84 12.89 -2.17 -10.10
CA ASN A 84 12.11 -0.93 -10.20
C ASN A 84 12.90 0.18 -10.91
N LYS A 85 14.22 0.28 -10.66
CA LYS A 85 15.07 1.21 -11.40
C LYS A 85 15.14 0.88 -12.89
N CYS A 86 15.28 -0.39 -13.25
CA CYS A 86 15.29 -0.82 -14.64
C CYS A 86 13.98 -0.47 -15.36
N LEU A 87 12.82 -0.74 -14.74
CA LEU A 87 11.52 -0.42 -15.32
C LEU A 87 11.34 1.09 -15.55
N LEU A 88 11.80 1.91 -14.60
CA LEU A 88 11.80 3.36 -14.75
C LEU A 88 12.74 3.82 -15.87
N ASP A 89 13.96 3.29 -15.93
CA ASP A 89 14.96 3.62 -16.96
C ASP A 89 14.47 3.30 -18.37
N LYS A 90 13.90 2.10 -18.56
CA LYS A 90 13.31 1.66 -19.84
C LYS A 90 12.22 2.58 -20.38
N ASN A 91 11.55 3.28 -19.47
CA ASN A 91 10.46 4.19 -19.79
C ASN A 91 10.89 5.67 -19.69
N ASP A 92 12.21 5.96 -19.67
CA ASP A 92 12.79 7.31 -19.60
C ASP A 92 12.37 8.09 -18.34
N MET A 93 12.10 7.39 -17.24
CA MET A 93 11.60 7.96 -15.98
C MET A 93 12.67 8.05 -14.88
N LEU A 94 13.94 8.09 -15.26
CA LEU A 94 15.04 8.40 -14.36
C LEU A 94 15.68 9.75 -14.71
N LYS A 95 16.14 10.45 -13.67
CA LYS A 95 16.97 11.64 -13.74
C LYS A 95 18.14 11.47 -12.77
N ASP A 96 19.36 11.45 -13.28
CA ASP A 96 20.58 11.25 -12.48
C ASP A 96 20.52 9.98 -11.60
N ASP A 97 20.07 8.85 -12.18
CA ASP A 97 19.89 7.55 -11.48
C ASP A 97 18.85 7.58 -10.33
N LYS A 98 17.96 8.58 -10.32
CA LYS A 98 16.83 8.69 -9.39
C LYS A 98 15.50 8.78 -10.13
N PRO A 99 14.38 8.35 -9.52
CA PRO A 99 13.05 8.53 -10.09
C PRO A 99 12.78 9.98 -10.51
N ASP A 100 12.40 10.19 -11.78
CA ASP A 100 11.89 11.47 -12.27
C ASP A 100 10.39 11.55 -11.97
N LEU A 101 10.04 12.16 -10.82
CA LEU A 101 8.66 12.19 -10.32
C LEU A 101 7.67 12.84 -11.29
N GLU A 102 8.09 13.84 -12.07
CA GLU A 102 7.23 14.50 -13.06
C GLU A 102 6.94 13.59 -14.24
N LYS A 103 7.96 12.89 -14.75
CA LYS A 103 7.77 11.91 -15.83
C LYS A 103 6.95 10.71 -15.36
N ILE A 104 7.15 10.23 -14.13
CA ILE A 104 6.35 9.16 -13.53
C ILE A 104 4.88 9.58 -13.44
N LYS A 105 4.61 10.79 -12.93
CA LYS A 105 3.25 11.34 -12.85
C LYS A 105 2.60 11.40 -14.24
N ALA A 106 3.32 11.91 -15.24
CA ALA A 106 2.83 11.98 -16.62
C ALA A 106 2.52 10.58 -17.19
N TYR A 107 3.41 9.61 -16.94
CA TYR A 107 3.26 8.24 -17.40
C TYR A 107 2.02 7.56 -16.83
N ILE A 108 1.82 7.62 -15.51
CA ILE A 108 0.66 7.00 -14.86
C ILE A 108 -0.65 7.74 -15.17
N THR A 109 -0.61 9.06 -15.38
CA THR A 109 -1.77 9.82 -15.86
C THR A 109 -2.21 9.34 -17.25
N ASN A 110 -1.27 9.19 -18.18
CA ASN A 110 -1.55 8.67 -19.51
C ASN A 110 -2.05 7.22 -19.49
N TRP A 111 -1.60 6.40 -18.53
CA TRP A 111 -2.17 5.08 -18.31
C TRP A 111 -3.63 5.17 -17.85
N ALA A 112 -3.96 6.10 -16.94
CA ALA A 112 -5.33 6.31 -16.44
C ALA A 112 -6.28 6.78 -17.55
N ASP A 113 -5.81 7.60 -18.48
CA ASP A 113 -6.61 8.04 -19.63
C ASP A 113 -7.03 6.87 -20.55
N LYS A 114 -6.23 5.79 -20.57
CA LYS A 114 -6.54 4.54 -21.28
C LYS A 114 -7.32 3.53 -20.42
N ASN A 115 -7.35 3.74 -19.10
CA ASN A 115 -8.01 2.88 -18.12
C ASN A 115 -8.92 3.73 -17.22
N PRO A 116 -9.98 4.36 -17.79
CA PRO A 116 -10.74 5.41 -17.10
C PRO A 116 -11.40 4.94 -15.81
N ALA A 117 -11.72 3.65 -15.67
CA ALA A 117 -12.22 3.06 -14.43
C ALA A 117 -11.28 3.33 -13.23
N PHE A 118 -9.97 3.37 -13.47
CA PHE A 118 -8.96 3.57 -12.42
C PHE A 118 -8.58 5.04 -12.21
N LYS A 119 -9.24 6.01 -12.86
CA LYS A 119 -8.84 7.42 -12.77
C LYS A 119 -8.80 7.94 -11.33
N ASP A 120 -9.84 7.66 -10.55
CA ASP A 120 -9.92 8.06 -9.14
C ASP A 120 -8.83 7.41 -8.27
N ALA A 121 -8.43 6.19 -8.63
CA ALA A 121 -7.36 5.46 -7.95
C ALA A 121 -5.99 6.05 -8.29
N VAL A 122 -5.78 6.44 -9.55
CA VAL A 122 -4.56 7.10 -10.01
C VAL A 122 -4.43 8.51 -9.46
N ASP A 123 -5.49 9.32 -9.42
CA ASP A 123 -5.46 10.68 -8.87
C ASP A 123 -5.09 10.67 -7.38
N ASP A 124 -5.64 9.71 -6.63
CA ASP A 124 -5.29 9.46 -5.24
C ASP A 124 -3.84 8.96 -5.07
N ALA A 125 -3.39 8.06 -5.96
CA ALA A 125 -2.01 7.59 -5.98
C ALA A 125 -1.02 8.70 -6.29
N ILE A 126 -1.31 9.58 -7.27
CA ILE A 126 -0.50 10.75 -7.59
C ILE A 126 -0.35 11.65 -6.36
N THR A 127 -1.48 11.96 -5.71
CA THR A 127 -1.53 12.84 -4.55
C THR A 127 -0.71 12.31 -3.37
N LYS A 128 -0.71 10.99 -3.15
CA LYS A 128 -0.09 10.38 -1.95
C LYS A 128 1.30 9.82 -2.18
N CYS A 129 1.61 9.40 -3.41
CA CYS A 129 2.82 8.64 -3.71
C CYS A 129 3.89 9.44 -4.45
N ILE A 130 3.55 10.46 -5.24
CA ILE A 130 4.52 11.18 -6.07
C ILE A 130 5.24 12.24 -5.23
N LYS A 131 6.20 11.78 -4.42
CA LYS A 131 7.02 12.59 -3.51
C LYS A 131 8.27 11.83 -3.09
N GLU A 132 9.27 12.56 -2.60
CA GLU A 132 10.56 12.01 -2.15
C GLU A 132 10.48 11.34 -0.77
N ASP A 133 9.59 11.84 0.10
CA ASP A 133 9.48 11.45 1.51
C ASP A 133 8.43 10.34 1.72
N LEU A 134 8.62 9.20 1.05
CA LEU A 134 7.73 8.06 1.22
C LEU A 134 8.04 7.25 2.49
N PRO A 135 6.99 6.84 3.24
CA PRO A 135 7.13 6.02 4.43
C PRO A 135 7.70 4.64 4.08
N GLY A 136 8.16 3.93 5.11
CA GLY A 136 8.74 2.59 4.99
C GLY A 136 10.23 2.54 5.27
N PRO A 137 10.83 1.34 5.31
CA PRO A 137 12.15 1.14 5.88
C PRO A 137 13.22 1.98 5.16
N PRO A 138 14.20 2.55 5.89
CA PRO A 138 15.16 3.50 5.32
C PRO A 138 16.09 2.89 4.26
N HIS A 139 16.26 1.56 4.27
CA HIS A 139 17.09 0.84 3.31
C HIS A 139 16.37 0.56 1.98
N VAL A 140 15.06 0.79 1.89
CA VAL A 140 14.30 0.65 0.63
C VAL A 140 14.48 1.94 -0.17
N CYS A 141 14.98 1.83 -1.40
CA CYS A 141 15.13 3.01 -2.26
C CYS A 141 13.77 3.59 -2.68
N LEU A 142 13.82 4.85 -3.14
CA LEU A 142 12.66 5.58 -3.62
C LEU A 142 11.90 4.85 -4.75
N ALA A 143 12.59 4.23 -5.71
CA ALA A 143 11.95 3.52 -6.82
C ALA A 143 11.03 2.39 -6.33
N SER A 144 11.49 1.59 -5.36
CA SER A 144 10.69 0.52 -4.77
C SER A 144 9.58 1.05 -3.86
N LYS A 145 9.83 2.15 -3.12
CA LYS A 145 8.79 2.82 -2.34
C LYS A 145 7.67 3.38 -3.21
N LEU A 146 8.01 4.02 -4.34
CA LEU A 146 7.07 4.52 -5.32
C LEU A 146 6.22 3.39 -5.90
N ALA A 147 6.86 2.33 -6.40
CA ALA A 147 6.17 1.17 -6.96
C ALA A 147 5.17 0.57 -5.94
N GLY A 148 5.62 0.31 -4.71
CA GLY A 148 4.76 -0.21 -3.65
C GLY A 148 3.59 0.73 -3.31
N CYS A 149 3.85 2.02 -3.18
CA CYS A 149 2.81 3.01 -2.89
C CYS A 149 1.76 3.07 -4.01
N LEU A 150 2.20 3.20 -5.27
CA LEU A 150 1.31 3.29 -6.43
C LEU A 150 0.42 2.03 -6.53
N THR A 151 1.01 0.84 -6.50
CA THR A 151 0.26 -0.43 -6.56
C THR A 151 -0.72 -0.55 -5.41
N PHE A 152 -0.33 -0.18 -4.19
CA PHE A 152 -1.20 -0.25 -3.02
C PHE A 152 -2.38 0.71 -3.11
N ARG A 153 -2.17 1.96 -3.56
CA ARG A 153 -3.26 2.94 -3.73
C ARG A 153 -4.25 2.50 -4.82
N LEU A 154 -3.75 1.94 -5.93
CA LEU A 154 -4.62 1.37 -6.95
C LEU A 154 -5.46 0.20 -6.43
N PHE A 155 -4.85 -0.67 -5.63
CA PHE A 155 -5.56 -1.79 -5.02
C PHE A 155 -6.63 -1.33 -4.02
N LEU A 156 -6.31 -0.37 -3.15
CA LEU A 156 -7.26 0.21 -2.18
C LEU A 156 -8.48 0.84 -2.83
N LYS A 157 -8.30 1.44 -4.01
CA LYS A 157 -9.35 2.09 -4.78
C LYS A 157 -9.73 1.30 -6.03
N CYS A 158 -9.57 -0.02 -6.00
CA CYS A 158 -9.91 -0.85 -7.14
C CYS A 158 -11.40 -0.67 -7.51
N PRO A 159 -11.71 -0.40 -8.80
CA PRO A 159 -13.08 -0.25 -9.26
C PRO A 159 -13.90 -1.51 -9.03
N ALA A 160 -15.20 -1.36 -8.78
CA ALA A 160 -16.07 -2.48 -8.45
C ALA A 160 -16.14 -3.50 -9.61
N GLU A 161 -16.15 -3.02 -10.85
CA GLU A 161 -16.15 -3.82 -12.07
C GLU A 161 -14.84 -4.58 -12.31
N ASN A 162 -13.73 -4.14 -11.70
CA ASN A 162 -12.43 -4.80 -11.76
C ASN A 162 -12.17 -5.72 -10.57
N TRP A 163 -13.07 -5.72 -9.58
CA TRP A 163 -12.94 -6.58 -8.41
C TRP A 163 -13.47 -7.98 -8.69
N GLU A 164 -12.71 -9.01 -8.33
CA GLU A 164 -13.14 -10.40 -8.47
C GLU A 164 -14.26 -10.72 -7.49
N ASN A 165 -15.39 -11.21 -8.00
CA ASN A 165 -16.55 -11.57 -7.20
C ASN A 165 -16.39 -12.98 -6.62
N SER A 166 -15.70 -13.07 -5.48
CA SER A 166 -15.52 -14.32 -4.76
C SER A 166 -15.47 -14.09 -3.25
N ALA A 167 -15.90 -15.10 -2.49
CA ALA A 167 -15.84 -15.06 -1.02
C ALA A 167 -14.43 -14.77 -0.48
N LYS A 168 -13.38 -15.21 -1.18
CA LYS A 168 -11.99 -14.91 -0.80
C LYS A 168 -11.67 -13.43 -0.94
N CYS A 169 -12.14 -12.80 -2.01
CA CYS A 169 -11.91 -11.38 -2.24
C CYS A 169 -12.82 -10.50 -1.38
N ASP A 170 -13.99 -10.99 -0.97
CA ASP A 170 -14.81 -10.30 0.03
C ASP A 170 -14.09 -10.20 1.37
N LEU A 171 -13.38 -11.25 1.82
CA LEU A 171 -12.53 -11.19 3.02
C LEU A 171 -11.42 -10.15 2.92
N VAL A 172 -10.85 -9.94 1.72
CA VAL A 172 -9.85 -8.89 1.49
C VAL A 172 -10.48 -7.50 1.60
N LYS A 173 -11.65 -7.29 1.01
CA LYS A 173 -12.41 -6.03 1.16
C LYS A 173 -12.76 -5.73 2.61
N GLU A 174 -13.26 -6.73 3.35
CA GLU A 174 -13.59 -6.59 4.76
C GLU A 174 -12.37 -6.19 5.58
N HIS A 175 -11.22 -6.81 5.32
CA HIS A 175 -9.97 -6.44 5.95
C HIS A 175 -9.55 -5.00 5.60
N MET A 176 -9.65 -4.61 4.33
CA MET A 176 -9.36 -3.25 3.88
C MET A 176 -10.24 -2.21 4.56
N GLU A 177 -11.54 -2.48 4.69
CA GLU A 177 -12.48 -1.56 5.34
C GLU A 177 -12.21 -1.49 6.85
N LYS A 178 -11.96 -2.63 7.51
CA LYS A 178 -11.59 -2.68 8.93
C LYS A 178 -10.32 -1.88 9.22
N CYS A 179 -9.36 -1.90 8.31
CA CYS A 179 -8.05 -1.29 8.45
C CYS A 179 -7.91 0.06 7.73
N LYS A 180 -9.01 0.59 7.21
CA LYS A 180 -9.03 1.75 6.32
C LYS A 180 -8.33 2.97 6.89
N SER A 181 -8.53 3.29 8.17
CA SER A 181 -7.90 4.44 8.81
C SER A 181 -6.37 4.37 8.80
N LEU A 182 -5.80 3.17 9.00
CA LEU A 182 -4.36 2.92 8.94
C LEU A 182 -3.84 2.91 7.50
N PHE A 183 -4.64 2.48 6.53
CA PHE A 183 -4.26 2.46 5.11
C PHE A 183 -4.38 3.82 4.43
N GLU A 184 -5.32 4.65 4.87
CA GLU A 184 -5.50 6.02 4.37
C GLU A 184 -4.48 6.98 4.97
N ASN A 185 -4.11 6.76 6.23
CA ASN A 185 -3.17 7.57 7.01
C ASN A 185 -2.18 6.65 7.75
N PRO A 186 -1.21 6.06 7.04
CA PRO A 186 -0.23 5.21 7.69
C PRO A 186 0.56 6.00 8.74
N PRO A 187 0.83 5.42 9.92
CA PRO A 187 1.74 6.01 10.89
C PRO A 187 3.08 6.30 10.22
N GLN A 188 3.66 7.48 10.50
CA GLN A 188 4.98 7.88 10.00
C GLN A 188 6.10 7.14 10.71
#